data_AF-A0A352XXH3-F1
#
_entry.id   AF-A0A352XXH3-F1
#
_cell.length_a   1.000
_cell.length_b   1.000
_cell.length_c   1.000
_cell.angle_alpha   90.00
_cell.angle_beta   90.00
_cell.angle_gamma   90.00
#
_symmetry.space_group_name_H-M   'P 1'
#
loop_
_entity.id
_entity.type
_entity.pdbx_description
1 polymer ?
#
loop_
_entity_poly.entity_id
_entity_poly.type
_entity_poly.pdbx_seq_one_letter_code
_entity_poly.pdbx_strand_id
1 'polypeptide(L)' 'AIPRNWPGLVGRISEQVILEAVPDYQERTFYLSGPPDMVKAYEHVLKNMKVRNYQIKKDYFPGLV' A
#
# COMPACT_ATOMS: atom_id res chain seq x y z
N ALA A 1 13.89 -7.52 -12.87
CA ALA A 1 13.96 -8.64 -11.91
C ALA A 1 14.59 -8.13 -10.61
N ILE A 2 14.31 -8.77 -9.47
CA ILE A 2 14.92 -8.41 -8.18
C ILE A 2 16.42 -8.75 -8.25
N PRO A 3 17.33 -7.85 -7.81
CA PRO A 3 18.76 -8.13 -7.78
C PRO A 3 19.10 -9.36 -6.94
N ARG A 4 20.15 -10.09 -7.32
CA ARG A 4 20.70 -11.17 -6.48
C ARG A 4 21.15 -10.58 -5.14
N ASN A 5 20.81 -11.25 -4.03
CA ASN A 5 21.11 -10.82 -2.66
C ASN A 5 20.48 -9.48 -2.24
N TRP A 6 19.28 -9.15 -2.74
CA TRP A 6 18.55 -7.98 -2.24
C TRP A 6 18.24 -8.15 -0.74
N PRO A 7 18.75 -7.27 0.14
CA PRO A 7 18.58 -7.41 1.59
C PRO A 7 17.22 -6.87 2.08
N GLY A 8 16.47 -6.18 1.21
CA GLY A 8 15.19 -5.58 1.55
C GLY A 8 14.01 -6.52 1.34
N LEU A 9 12.82 -6.00 1.62
CA LEU A 9 11.57 -6.71 1.41
C LEU A 9 11.36 -7.05 -0.07
N VAL A 10 10.75 -8.22 -0.30
CA VAL A 10 10.40 -8.75 -1.63
C VAL A 10 8.94 -9.18 -1.64
N GLY A 11 8.33 -9.23 -2.84
CA GLY A 11 6.93 -9.60 -3.00
C GLY A 11 5.98 -8.40 -2.93
N ARG A 12 4.70 -8.67 -2.67
CA ARG A 12 3.66 -7.64 -2.55
C ARG A 12 3.60 -7.09 -1.12
N ILE A 13 3.17 -5.85 -0.98
CA ILE A 13 2.92 -5.26 0.35
C ILE A 13 1.73 -5.99 0.98
N SER A 14 1.95 -6.60 2.13
CA SER A 14 0.96 -7.34 2.93
C SER A 14 0.66 -6.62 4.25
N GLU A 15 -0.33 -7.12 4.99
CA GLU A 15 -0.66 -6.61 6.33
C GLU A 15 0.54 -6.71 7.27
N GLN A 16 1.26 -7.83 7.23
CA GLN A 16 2.46 -8.07 8.03
C GLN A 16 3.56 -7.06 7.73
N VAL A 17 3.81 -6.79 6.44
CA VAL A 17 4.82 -5.81 6.01
C VAL A 17 4.50 -4.42 6.56
N ILE A 18 3.23 -4.02 6.52
CA ILE A 18 2.80 -2.70 7.04
C ILE A 18 2.95 -2.66 8.55
N LEU A 19 2.55 -3.72 9.27
CA LEU A 19 2.66 -3.78 10.73
C LEU A 19 4.12 -3.69 11.21
N GLU A 20 5.03 -4.37 10.52
CA GLU A 20 6.47 -4.34 10.85
C GLU A 20 7.11 -2.98 10.52
N ALA A 21 6.77 -2.39 9.37
CA ALA A 21 7.36 -1.14 8.92
C ALA A 21 6.76 0.11 9.58
N VAL A 22 5.47 0.05 9.95
CA VAL A 22 4.68 1.17 10.47
C VAL A 22 3.80 0.68 11.62
N PRO A 23 4.37 0.45 12.82
CA PRO A 23 3.62 -0.09 13.95
C PRO A 23 2.47 0.83 14.43
N ASP A 24 2.55 2.13 14.13
CA ASP A 24 1.53 3.15 14.43
C ASP A 24 0.62 3.46 13.22
N TYR A 25 0.46 2.50 12.31
CA TYR A 25 -0.31 2.64 11.07
C TYR A 25 -1.72 3.21 11.27
N GLN A 26 -2.36 2.97 12.43
CA GLN A 26 -3.69 3.48 12.74
C GLN A 26 -3.77 5.00 12.83
N GLU A 27 -2.65 5.69 13.06
CA GLU A 27 -2.56 7.15 13.14
C GLU A 27 -2.14 7.78 11.80
N ARG A 28 -1.74 6.96 10.82
CA ARG A 28 -1.15 7.43 9.56
C ARG A 28 -2.20 7.70 8.49
N THR A 29 -1.86 8.55 7.52
CA THR A 29 -2.60 8.72 6.27
C THR A 29 -1.84 8.01 5.15
N PHE A 30 -2.53 7.15 4.42
CA PHE A 30 -1.98 6.36 3.32
C PHE A 30 -2.37 6.98 1.99
N TYR A 31 -1.39 7.26 1.15
CA TYR A 31 -1.58 7.75 -0.21
C TYR A 31 -1.27 6.62 -1.18
N LEU A 32 -2.25 6.23 -2.00
CA LEU A 32 -2.13 5.16 -2.98
C LEU A 32 -2.15 5.76 -4.38
N SER A 33 -1.09 5.50 -5.15
CA SER A 33 -0.97 5.90 -6.54
C SER A 33 -0.25 4.80 -7.32
N GLY A 34 -0.69 4.54 -8.55
CA GLY A 34 -0.14 3.51 -9.43
C GLY A 34 -1.20 2.81 -10.27
N PRO A 35 -0.91 1.63 -10.85
CA PRO A 35 -1.86 0.89 -11.67
C PRO A 35 -3.18 0.61 -10.93
N PRO A 36 -4.35 0.68 -11.60
CA PRO A 36 -5.65 0.53 -10.94
C PRO A 36 -5.78 -0.72 -10.06
N ASP A 37 -5.27 -1.85 -10.52
CA ASP A 37 -5.36 -3.12 -9.77
C ASP A 37 -4.45 -3.12 -8.53
N MET A 38 -3.31 -2.44 -8.58
CA MET A 38 -2.44 -2.26 -7.43
C MET A 38 -3.11 -1.39 -6.37
N VAL A 39 -3.70 -0.26 -6.79
CA VAL A 39 -4.42 0.65 -5.88
C VAL A 39 -5.58 -0.07 -5.19
N LYS A 40 -6.38 -0.84 -5.95
CA LYS A 40 -7.48 -1.65 -5.39
C LYS A 40 -6.98 -2.70 -4.39
N ALA A 41 -5.90 -3.41 -4.72
CA ALA A 41 -5.34 -4.44 -3.86
C ALA A 41 -4.85 -3.85 -2.51
N TYR A 42 -4.13 -2.74 -2.53
CA TYR A 42 -3.60 -2.14 -1.31
C TYR A 42 -4.66 -1.38 -0.51
N GLU A 43 -5.69 -0.83 -1.15
CA GLU A 43 -6.89 -0.37 -0.44
C GLU A 43 -7.54 -1.50 0.36
N HIS A 44 -7.61 -2.72 -0.20
CA HIS A 44 -8.16 -3.88 0.50
C HIS A 44 -7.32 -4.28 1.71
N VAL A 45 -5.99 -4.34 1.55
CA VAL A 45 -5.05 -4.62 2.67
C VAL A 45 -5.27 -3.64 3.81
N LEU A 46 -5.29 -2.33 3.54
CA LEU A 46 -5.48 -1.30 4.57
C LEU A 46 -6.85 -1.39 5.25
N LYS A 47 -7.92 -1.70 4.49
CA LYS A 47 -9.26 -1.90 5.05
C LYS A 47 -9.34 -3.13 5.94
N ASN A 48 -8.67 -4.23 5.59
CA ASN A 48 -8.61 -5.43 6.42
C ASN A 48 -7.93 -5.14 7.77
N MET A 49 -6.86 -4.33 7.74
CA MET A 49 -6.17 -3.82 8.93
C MET A 49 -6.96 -2.77 9.72
N LYS A 50 -8.21 -2.47 9.32
CA LYS A 50 -9.11 -1.50 9.96
C LYS A 50 -8.63 -0.04 9.89
N VAL A 51 -7.83 0.31 8.90
CA VAL A 51 -7.53 1.72 8.58
C VAL A 51 -8.80 2.42 8.13
N ARG A 52 -9.09 3.61 8.67
CA ARG A 52 -10.33 4.31 8.39
C ARG A 52 -10.31 4.86 6.96
N ASN A 53 -11.46 4.84 6.28
CA ASN A 53 -11.55 5.28 4.88
C ASN A 53 -11.03 6.69 4.65
N TYR A 54 -11.22 7.62 5.59
CA TYR A 54 -10.74 8.99 5.43
C TYR A 54 -9.20 9.11 5.46
N GLN A 55 -8.50 8.12 5.99
CA GLN A 55 -7.04 8.03 6.02
C GLN A 55 -6.48 7.44 4.73
N ILE A 56 -7.30 6.90 3.83
CA ILE A 56 -6.86 6.31 2.57
C ILE A 56 -7.17 7.29 1.45
N LYS A 57 -6.12 7.91 0.93
CA LYS A 57 -6.18 8.83 -0.22
C LYS A 57 -5.76 8.07 -1.45
N LYS A 58 -6.60 8.08 -2.48
CA LYS A 58 -6.30 7.45 -3.77
C LYS A 58 -6.14 8.55 -4.78
N ASP A 59 -5.06 8.50 -5.54
CA ASP A 59 -4.91 9.32 -6.73
C ASP A 59 -5.31 8.50 -7.96
N TYR A 60 -6.12 9.11 -8.83
CA TYR A 60 -6.56 8.48 -10.07
C TYR A 60 -6.01 9.29 -11.23
N PHE A 61 -4.92 8.78 -11.82
CA PHE A 61 -4.35 9.30 -13.05
C PHE A 61 -4.84 8.45 -14.22
N PRO A 62 -5.86 8.88 -14.99
CA PRO A 62 -6.34 8.13 -16.16
C PRO A 62 -5.35 8.08 -17.34
N GLY A 63 -4.18 8.71 -17.21
CA GLY A 63 -3.32 9.04 -18.35
C GLY A 63 -3.90 10.23 -19.13
N LEU A 64 -3.04 10.96 -19.86
CA LEU A 64 -3.52 11.90 -20.87
C LEU A 64 -4.24 11.07 -21.94
N VAL A 65 -5.56 11.25 -22.02
CA VAL A 65 -6.37 10.80 -23.16
C VAL A 65 -5.91 11.48 -24.44
#